data_AF-A0A7Y2P3C7-F1
#
_entry.id   AF-A0A7Y2P3C7-F1
#
_cell.length_a   1.000
_cell.length_b   1.000
_cell.length_c   1.000
_cell.angle_alpha   90.00
_cell.angle_beta   90.00
_cell.angle_gamma   90.00
#
_symmetry.space_group_name_H-M   'P 1'
#
loop_
_entity.id
_entity.type
_entity.pdbx_description
1 polymer ?
#
loop_
_entity_poly.entity_id
_entity_poly.type
_entity_poly.pdbx_seq_one_letter_code
_entity_poly.pdbx_strand_id
1 'polypeptide(L)' 'MRLTLFGAPGVGKGTQAKLLSSKYKIPHISTGDILRKAVKEET' A
#
# COMPACT_ATOMS: atom_id res chain seq x y z
N MET A 1 15.77 -0.90 -0.43
CA MET A 1 15.24 0.48 -0.55
C MET A 1 14.12 0.67 0.48
N ARG A 2 14.05 1.82 1.15
CA ARG A 2 12.98 2.14 2.12
C ARG A 2 12.27 3.40 1.61
N LEU A 3 10.99 3.28 1.28
CA LEU A 3 10.20 4.33 0.65
C LEU A 3 8.83 4.43 1.35
N THR A 4 8.39 5.67 1.60
CA THR A 4 7.05 5.95 2.11
C THR A 4 6.34 6.91 1.14
N LEU A 5 5.09 6.60 0.79
CA LEU A 5 4.29 7.39 -0.13
C LEU A 5 3.20 8.16 0.64
N PHE A 6 3.22 9.49 0.53
CA PHE A 6 2.25 10.39 1.17
C PHE A 6 1.40 11.15 0.15
N GLY A 7 0.27 11.69 0.59
CA GLY A 7 -0.66 12.46 -0.25
C GLY A 7 -2.12 12.24 0.13
N ALA A 8 -3.01 13.07 -0.41
CA ALA A 8 -4.44 13.04 -0.12
C ALA A 8 -5.12 11.69 -0.50
N PRO A 9 -6.29 11.36 0.08
CA PRO A 9 -7.12 10.25 -0.40
C PRO A 9 -7.41 10.39 -1.91
N GLY A 10 -7.42 9.29 -2.66
CA GLY A 10 -7.70 9.30 -4.10
C GLY A 10 -6.54 9.67 -5.03
N VAL A 11 -5.42 10.21 -4.54
CA VAL A 11 -4.27 10.64 -5.38
C VAL A 11 -3.48 9.49 -6.05
N GLY A 12 -3.92 8.24 -5.91
CA GLY A 12 -3.29 7.09 -6.61
C GLY A 12 -2.05 6.49 -5.93
N LYS A 13 -1.78 6.79 -4.65
CA LYS A 13 -0.63 6.23 -3.91
C LYS A 13 -0.53 4.71 -4.00
N GLY A 14 -1.65 4.00 -3.80
CA GLY A 14 -1.68 2.53 -3.85
C GLY A 14 -1.36 1.98 -5.24
N THR A 15 -1.80 2.66 -6.30
CA THR A 15 -1.47 2.31 -7.69
C THR A 15 0.04 2.44 -7.93
N GLN A 16 0.62 3.57 -7.53
CA GLN A 16 2.07 3.79 -7.66
C GLN A 16 2.88 2.82 -6.79
N ALA A 17 2.44 2.54 -5.57
CA ALA A 17 3.09 1.59 -4.68
C ALA A 17 3.19 0.18 -5.28
N LYS A 18 2.11 -0.30 -5.92
CA LYS A 18 2.10 -1.59 -6.62
C LYS A 18 3.05 -1.62 -7.83
N LEU A 19 3.08 -0.54 -8.62
CA LEU A 19 4.00 -0.42 -9.75
C LEU A 19 5.48 -0.43 -9.29
N LEU A 20 5.80 0.31 -8.25
CA LEU A 20 7.15 0.35 -7.66
C LEU A 20 7.55 -1.00 -7.05
N SER A 21 6.62 -1.64 -6.34
CA SER A 21 6.82 -2.97 -5.76
C SER A 21 7.16 -4.01 -6.84
N SER A 22 6.40 -4.04 -7.94
CA SER A 22 6.65 -4.92 -9.07
C SER A 22 7.99 -4.60 -9.77
N LYS A 23 8.22 -3.32 -10.10
CA LYS A 23 9.42 -2.88 -10.83
C LYS A 23 10.71 -3.16 -10.09
N TYR A 24 10.74 -2.89 -8.79
CA TYR A 24 11.95 -3.01 -7.97
C TYR A 24 12.00 -4.27 -7.12
N LYS A 25 11.01 -5.17 -7.27
CA LYS A 25 10.87 -6.41 -6.48
C LYS A 25 10.97 -6.16 -4.97
N ILE A 26 10.35 -5.07 -4.49
CA ILE A 26 10.30 -4.71 -3.07
C ILE A 26 8.91 -5.00 -2.50
N PRO A 27 8.79 -5.39 -1.22
CA PRO A 27 7.49 -5.64 -0.61
C PRO A 27 6.65 -4.36 -0.54
N HIS A 28 5.36 -4.50 -0.81
CA HIS A 28 4.36 -3.45 -0.61
C HIS A 28 3.69 -3.63 0.75
N ILE A 29 3.78 -2.62 1.62
CA ILE A 29 3.12 -2.59 2.92
C ILE A 29 2.16 -1.41 2.94
N SER A 30 0.88 -1.67 3.22
CA SER A 30 -0.20 -0.69 3.18
C SER A 30 -1.06 -0.86 4.42
N THR A 31 -1.05 0.13 5.31
CA THR A 31 -1.90 0.14 6.51
C THR A 31 -3.38 0.06 6.16
N GLY A 32 -3.80 0.72 5.08
CA GLY A 32 -5.17 0.63 4.60
C GLY A 32 -5.57 -0.79 4.20
N ASP A 33 -4.69 -1.55 3.54
CA ASP A 33 -4.98 -2.94 3.16
C ASP A 33 -5.01 -3.85 4.39
N ILE A 34 -4.09 -3.66 5.33
CA ILE A 34 -4.04 -4.39 6.60
C ILE A 34 -5.33 -4.16 7.41
N LEU A 35 -5.74 -2.90 7.57
CA LEU A 35 -6.97 -2.56 8.31
C LEU A 35 -8.22 -3.08 7.61
N ARG A 36 -8.31 -2.97 6.27
CA ARG A 36 -9.44 -3.54 5.52
C ARG A 36 -9.51 -5.06 5.65
N LYS A 37 -8.36 -5.73 5.66
CA LYS A 37 -8.28 -7.17 5.87
C LYS A 37 -8.76 -7.55 7.27
N ALA A 38 -8.27 -6.86 8.30
CA ALA A 38 -8.66 -7.03 9.70
C ALA A 38 -10.19 -6.89 9.88
N VAL A 39 -10.77 -5.82 9.36
CA VAL A 39 -12.23 -5.60 9.37
C VAL A 39 -12.99 -6.73 8.65
N LYS A 40 -12.47 -7.23 7.52
CA LYS A 40 -13.10 -8.33 6.78
C LYS A 40 -13.01 -9.67 7.53
N GLU A 41 -11.94 -9.86 8.29
CA GLU A 41 -11.67 -11.08 9.07
C GLU A 41 -12.27 -11.03 10.48
N GLU A 42 -12.92 -9.92 10.86
CA GLU A 42 -13.47 -9.67 12.20
C GLU A 42 -12.43 -9.80 13.33
N THR A 43 -11.18 -9.44 13.02
CA THR A 43 -10.02 -9.44 13.93
C THR A 43 -9.44 -8.04 14.07
#